data_AF-A0AAE1BWH8-F1
#
_entry.id   AF-A0AAE1BWH8-F1
#
_cell.length_a   1.000
_cell.length_b   1.000
_cell.length_c   1.000
_cell.angle_alpha   90.00
_cell.angle_beta   90.00
_cell.angle_gamma   90.00
#
_symmetry.space_group_name_H-M   'P 1'
#
loop_
_entity.id
_entity.type
_entity.pdbx_description
1 polymer ?
#
loop_
_entity_poly.entity_id
_entity_poly.type
_entity_poly.pdbx_seq_one_letter_code
_entity_poly.pdbx_strand_id
1 'polypeptide(L)'
;MTTTTIEGKVDVNNSCKMDENLSCRVCLGDYNNTTHNPLLLPACGHTFCSFCIDQLYSQNKRPCPQCRKSNAIQRSSSLPVNYSLLSIVE
;
A
#
# COMPACT_ATOMS: atom_id res chain seq x y z
N MET A 1 -10.59 52.03 5.38
CA MET A 1 -10.27 51.18 6.53
C MET A 1 -11.55 50.46 6.94
N THR A 2 -11.80 49.27 6.40
CA THR A 2 -12.90 48.40 6.85
C THR A 2 -12.53 46.95 6.53
N THR A 3 -12.45 46.16 7.59
CA THR A 3 -12.23 44.72 7.65
C THR A 3 -13.47 43.97 7.13
N THR A 4 -13.30 42.96 6.27
CA THR A 4 -14.33 41.93 6.07
C THR A 4 -13.69 40.57 5.76
N THR A 5 -13.79 39.67 6.73
CA THR A 5 -13.67 38.22 6.62
C THR A 5 -14.67 37.69 5.60
N ILE A 6 -14.25 36.82 4.67
CA ILE A 6 -15.17 35.90 3.99
C ILE A 6 -14.49 34.53 3.85
N GLU A 7 -15.26 33.54 4.31
CA GLU A 7 -14.92 32.16 4.57
C GLU A 7 -14.67 31.36 3.28
N GLY A 8 -13.49 30.75 3.19
CA GLY A 8 -13.20 29.71 2.21
C GLY A 8 -13.46 28.35 2.86
N LYS A 9 -14.52 27.69 2.43
CA LYS A 9 -15.03 26.40 2.93
C LYS A 9 -13.91 25.38 3.13
N VAL A 10 -13.62 25.07 4.38
CA VAL A 10 -13.08 23.76 4.73
C VAL A 10 -14.24 22.79 4.54
N ASP A 11 -14.19 22.00 3.47
CA ASP A 11 -15.11 20.88 3.29
C ASP A 11 -14.81 19.86 4.39
N VAL A 12 -15.50 20.04 5.52
CA VAL A 12 -15.66 19.09 6.61
C VAL A 12 -16.47 17.89 6.10
N ASN A 13 -15.83 17.05 5.30
CA ASN A 13 -16.31 15.71 4.99
C ASN A 13 -15.19 14.68 5.19
N ASN A 14 -14.25 14.96 6.11
CA ASN A 14 -13.31 13.94 6.55
C ASN A 14 -13.98 13.03 7.59
N SER A 15 -14.92 12.21 7.08
CA SER A 15 -15.34 10.99 7.75
C SER A 15 -14.07 10.22 8.14
N CYS A 16 -13.98 9.81 9.40
CA CYS A 16 -12.82 9.16 10.02
C CYS A 16 -12.38 7.91 9.24
N LYS A 17 -11.55 8.07 8.20
CA LYS A 17 -11.02 6.96 7.40
C LYS A 17 -9.55 6.82 7.74
N MET A 18 -9.28 6.16 8.87
CA MET A 18 -7.92 5.87 9.34
C MET A 18 -7.21 4.77 8.51
N ASP A 19 -7.88 4.12 7.54
CA ASP A 19 -7.47 2.77 7.15
C ASP A 19 -7.05 2.54 5.69
N GLU A 20 -6.71 3.58 4.91
CA GLU A 20 -6.29 3.37 3.52
C GLU A 20 -4.88 2.75 3.36
N ASN A 21 -4.25 2.35 4.46
CA ASN A 21 -2.92 1.72 4.48
C ASN A 21 -2.91 0.25 4.93
N LEU A 22 -4.03 -0.33 5.40
CA LEU A 22 -4.06 -1.74 5.84
C LEU A 22 -4.54 -2.72 4.77
N SER A 23 -4.83 -2.24 3.57
CA SER A 23 -5.26 -3.07 2.44
C SER A 23 -4.31 -2.96 1.26
N CYS A 24 -4.20 -4.06 0.52
CA CYS A 24 -3.38 -4.13 -0.67
C CYS A 24 -3.93 -3.21 -1.78
N ARG A 25 -3.14 -2.27 -2.27
CA ARG A 25 -3.54 -1.35 -3.37
C ARG A 25 -3.86 -2.03 -4.71
N VAL A 26 -3.58 -3.33 -4.86
CA VAL A 26 -3.83 -4.10 -6.09
C VAL A 26 -5.14 -4.89 -6.02
N CYS A 27 -5.32 -5.73 -5.00
CA CYS A 27 -6.53 -6.53 -4.83
C CYS A 27 -7.56 -5.92 -3.87
N LEU A 28 -7.22 -4.82 -3.19
CA LEU A 28 -8.01 -4.17 -2.14
C LEU A 28 -8.34 -5.07 -0.94
N GLY A 29 -7.67 -6.22 -0.82
CA GLY A 29 -7.82 -7.12 0.32
C GLY A 29 -6.98 -6.70 1.52
N ASP A 30 -7.52 -6.90 2.72
CA ASP A 30 -6.85 -6.59 3.98
C ASP A 30 -5.58 -7.42 4.16
N TYR A 31 -4.55 -6.79 4.70
CA TYR A 31 -3.30 -7.45 5.05
C TYR A 31 -3.53 -8.41 6.22
N ASN A 32 -2.92 -9.59 6.11
CA ASN A 32 -2.98 -10.60 7.17
C ASN A 32 -1.71 -11.47 7.13
N ASN A 33 -1.44 -12.21 8.19
CA ASN A 33 -0.24 -13.04 8.31
C ASN A 33 -0.29 -14.38 7.54
N THR A 34 -1.36 -14.64 6.75
CA THR A 34 -1.54 -15.90 6.01
C THR A 34 -1.44 -15.69 4.50
N THR A 35 -2.52 -15.26 3.86
CA THR A 35 -2.67 -15.16 2.40
C THR A 35 -2.32 -13.78 1.86
N HIS A 36 -2.50 -12.73 2.67
CA HIS A 36 -2.23 -11.36 2.28
C HIS A 36 -1.13 -10.73 3.12
N ASN A 37 0.00 -11.42 3.25
CA ASN A 37 1.14 -10.89 3.99
C ASN A 37 1.73 -9.67 3.24
N PRO A 38 1.84 -8.49 3.86
CA PRO A 38 2.36 -7.29 3.21
C PRO A 38 3.86 -7.44 2.90
N LEU A 39 4.22 -7.54 1.62
CA LEU A 39 5.59 -7.60 1.12
C LEU A 39 6.04 -6.24 0.59
N LEU A 40 7.23 -5.81 1.00
CA LEU A 40 7.86 -4.55 0.63
C LEU A 40 8.78 -4.74 -0.58
N LEU A 41 8.65 -3.88 -1.60
CA LEU A 41 9.56 -3.80 -2.73
C LEU A 41 10.77 -2.92 -2.38
N PRO A 42 11.99 -3.46 -2.20
CA PRO A 42 13.13 -2.67 -1.74
C PRO A 42 13.61 -1.61 -2.74
N ALA A 43 13.30 -1.76 -4.03
CA ALA A 43 13.66 -0.76 -5.04
C ALA A 43 12.87 0.55 -4.92
N CYS A 44 11.70 0.53 -4.26
CA CYS A 44 10.81 1.69 -4.21
C CYS A 44 10.12 1.95 -2.88
N GLY A 45 10.10 0.97 -1.96
CA GLY A 45 9.45 1.08 -0.66
C GLY A 45 7.93 0.87 -0.69
N HIS A 46 7.33 0.47 -1.81
CA HIS A 46 5.89 0.19 -1.86
C HIS A 46 5.57 -1.22 -1.37
N THR A 47 4.43 -1.37 -0.70
CA THR A 47 3.99 -2.64 -0.11
C THR A 47 2.77 -3.19 -0.84
N PHE A 48 2.76 -4.50 -1.07
CA PHE A 48 1.65 -5.24 -1.70
C PHE A 48 1.52 -6.61 -1.04
N CYS A 49 0.35 -7.24 -1.10
CA CYS A 49 0.16 -8.53 -0.46
C CYS A 49 0.94 -9.65 -1.19
N SER A 50 1.32 -10.68 -0.45
CA SER A 50 2.06 -11.84 -0.96
C SER A 50 1.37 -12.50 -2.15
N PHE A 51 0.04 -12.64 -2.11
CA PHE A 51 -0.75 -13.16 -3.22
C PHE A 51 -0.56 -12.37 -4.52
N CYS A 52 -0.71 -11.04 -4.48
CA CYS A 52 -0.55 -10.19 -5.67
C CYS A 52 0.88 -10.21 -6.19
N ILE A 53 1.86 -10.20 -5.28
CA ILE A 53 3.27 -10.30 -5.66
C ILE A 53 3.56 -11.64 -6.34
N ASP A 54 3.08 -12.75 -5.79
CA ASP A 54 3.32 -14.06 -6.37
C ASP A 54 2.72 -14.19 -7.78
N GLN A 55 1.52 -13.65 -7.98
CA GLN A 55 0.88 -13.57 -9.29
C GLN A 55 1.69 -12.73 -10.29
N LEU A 56 2.23 -11.58 -9.86
CA LEU A 56 3.09 -10.72 -10.67
C LEU A 56 4.38 -11.44 -11.10
N TYR A 57 5.03 -12.15 -10.17
CA TYR A 57 6.24 -12.91 -10.44
C TYR A 57 5.98 -14.09 -11.37
N SER A 58 4.85 -14.80 -11.19
CA SER A 58 4.41 -15.89 -12.07
C SER A 58 4.16 -15.43 -13.51
N GLN A 59 3.74 -14.18 -13.70
CA GLN A 59 3.55 -13.57 -15.02
C GLN A 59 4.83 -12.92 -15.58
N ASN A 60 5.98 -13.07 -14.91
CA ASN A 60 7.24 -12.39 -15.21
C ASN A 60 7.11 -10.84 -15.27
N LYS A 61 6.11 -10.27 -14.60
CA LYS A 61 5.87 -8.82 -14.48
C LYS A 61 6.46 -8.33 -13.17
N ARG A 62 7.76 -8.03 -13.20
CA ARG A 62 8.53 -7.60 -12.02
C ARG A 62 8.61 -6.09 -11.70
N PRO A 63 8.05 -5.13 -12.47
CA PRO A 63 8.04 -3.74 -12.04
C PRO A 63 6.98 -3.48 -10.97
N CYS A 64 7.24 -2.51 -10.11
CA CYS A 64 6.27 -2.05 -9.11
C CYS A 64 4.95 -1.60 -9.79
N PRO A 65 3.76 -2.09 -9.35
CA PRO A 65 2.48 -1.66 -9.90
C PRO A 65 2.21 -0.16 -9.78
N GLN A 66 2.72 0.48 -8.72
CA GLN A 66 2.48 1.88 -8.41
C GLN A 66 3.45 2.83 -9.14
N CYS A 67 4.75 2.55 -9.09
CA CYS A 67 5.77 3.49 -9.59
C CYS A 67 6.60 2.94 -10.75
N ARG A 68 6.33 1.71 -11.21
CA ARG A 68 7.00 1.03 -12.33
C ARG A 68 8.51 0.80 -12.16
N LYS A 69 9.10 1.13 -11.00
CA LYS A 69 10.50 0.79 -10.71
C LYS A 69 10.70 -0.72 -10.79
N SER A 70 11.76 -1.15 -11.47
CA SER A 70 12.16 -2.54 -11.58
C SER A 70 12.73 -3.04 -10.25
N ASN A 71 12.41 -4.28 -9.89
CA ASN A 71 12.95 -4.94 -8.72
C ASN A 71 14.04 -5.93 -9.17
N ALA A 72 15.19 -5.90 -8.51
CA ALA A 72 16.29 -6.85 -8.77
C ALA A 72 15.99 -8.26 -8.24
N ILE A 73 15.03 -8.39 -7.32
CA ILE A 73 14.65 -9.65 -6.70
C ILE A 73 13.96 -10.57 -7.71
N GLN A 74 14.40 -11.83 -7.76
CA GLN A 74 13.90 -12.84 -8.70
C GLN A 74 12.76 -13.70 -8.13
N ARG A 75 12.61 -13.75 -6.80
CA ARG A 75 11.60 -14.57 -6.12
C ARG A 75 10.77 -13.74 -5.15
N SER A 76 9.45 -13.96 -5.15
CA SER A 76 8.51 -13.34 -4.22
C SER A 76 8.90 -13.59 -2.75
N SER A 77 9.35 -14.80 -2.44
CA SER A 77 9.77 -15.24 -1.09
C SER A 77 10.99 -14.51 -0.53
N SER A 78 11.75 -13.79 -1.36
CA SER A 78 12.92 -13.02 -0.91
C SER A 78 12.58 -11.56 -0.58
N LEU A 79 11.33 -11.15 -0.74
CA LEU A 79 10.91 -9.80 -0.39
C LEU A 79 10.69 -9.69 1.12
N PRO A 80 11.15 -8.61 1.76
CA PRO A 80 10.93 -8.38 3.17
C PRO A 80 9.44 -8.14 3.46
N VAL A 81 8.98 -8.68 4.60
CA VAL A 81 7.64 -8.45 5.12
C VAL A 81 7.58 -7.11 5.86
N ASN A 82 6.53 -6.33 5.64
CA ASN A 82 6.26 -5.10 6.37
C ASN A 82 5.39 -5.39 7.60
N TYR A 83 6.01 -5.76 8.71
CA TYR A 83 5.33 -6.12 9.96
C TYR A 83 4.55 -4.94 10.59
N SER A 84 4.89 -3.70 10.27
CA SER A 84 4.17 -2.52 10.76
C SER A 84 2.71 -2.49 10.30
N LEU A 85 2.40 -3.12 9.16
CA LEU A 85 1.03 -3.22 8.65
C LEU A 85 0.26 -4.43 9.20
N LEU A 86 0.96 -5.40 9.79
CA LEU A 86 0.34 -6.53 10.47
C LEU A 86 -0.05 -6.21 11.91
N SER A 87 0.66 -5.28 12.56
CA SER A 87 0.46 -4.93 13.96
C SER A 87 -0.81 -4.13 14.25
N ILE A 88 -1.58 -3.74 13.23
CA ILE A 88 -2.78 -2.90 13.35
C ILE A 88 -4.05 -3.75 13.15
N VAL A 89 -3.91 -4.96 12.62
CA VAL A 89 -5.01 -5.90 12.37
C VAL A 89 -5.03 -6.92 13.51
N GLU A 90 -5.50 -6.49 14.68
CA GLU A 90 -5.76 -7.35 15.85
C GLU A 90 -7.26 -7.46 16.12
#